data_AF-A0A536I4J0-F1
#
_entry.id   AF-A0A536I4J0-F1
#
_cell.length_a   1.000
_cell.length_b   1.000
_cell.length_c   1.000
_cell.angle_alpha   90.00
_cell.angle_beta   90.00
_cell.angle_gamma   90.00
#
_symmetry.space_group_name_H-M   'P 1'
#
loop_
_entity.id
_entity.type
_entity.pdbx_description
1 polymer ?
#
loop_
_entity_poly.entity_id
_entity_poly.type
_entity_poly.pdbx_seq_one_letter_code
_entity_poly.pdbx_strand_id
1 'polypeptide(L)'
;MNHEIDPTPGQLPEPPINPEGGAPGPISDSLPPAPATRSWFARYRRLLIPAAGLAVVGAAAAAALVIVLTPRTSVEKLVPATVDVYAVANLDPSASQKLNLLRAVHRFPDASTDQKLAEQLDKALKDSGITFTGDIQPWLGAQVALAVRIPQGNADPPLAFLAVSRDDAKAAAALAKLRTGSQGKNYIWHDTAYGGVTISVGSPSTSTKPSSAGLKAGAYAIVDHVVVIASSDALIREIIDADQGRSARLVDSADYKATLTKVPSDRLALVYVNGQSVLSHLKTQLTTPLAASLAGIKGLGDAEAFQGAALALSARQDGIVADVAVRLDSGKLSASTRGALTHAGHAAGVIGWIPSSSDAFFAFASLNRTIQSALEQAGSDRSVQQATDSVGLTGPQGILPHLTGDFAVEAELDRSFFPAGAVILGTDDANRMRSFFTGILGMAGQGQAGRPATTTYRGVTITSMPISGIGPQDKVLPSFAVLDGMGVLASNPAELKAIIDAHKDRTAITRDTTYATAAGASLASPASVFYVDLAKIVKAIQSAPAGSVVQGLHLKADKNLTPLRAFILTSDSSADGMVERFVVIIE
;
A
#
# COMPACT_ATOMS: atom_id res chain seq x y z
N MET A 1 -34.67 36.15 -91.97
CA MET A 1 -33.99 37.42 -92.34
C MET A 1 -33.13 37.81 -91.14
N ASN A 2 -31.85 38.06 -91.40
CA ASN A 2 -30.71 38.05 -90.48
C ASN A 2 -30.43 39.40 -89.75
N HIS A 3 -29.45 39.33 -88.83
CA HIS A 3 -28.61 40.39 -88.19
C HIS A 3 -29.17 40.97 -86.87
N GLU A 4 -28.42 41.24 -85.78
CA GLU A 4 -26.99 41.25 -85.42
C GLU A 4 -26.87 41.40 -83.87
N ILE A 5 -25.84 40.76 -83.26
CA ILE A 5 -24.79 41.28 -82.35
C ILE A 5 -25.15 42.23 -81.16
N ASP A 6 -24.66 41.84 -79.96
CA ASP A 6 -24.19 42.53 -78.72
C ASP A 6 -24.40 44.07 -78.52
N PRO A 7 -24.51 44.63 -77.27
CA PRO A 7 -23.47 44.50 -76.22
C PRO A 7 -23.90 44.47 -74.72
N THR A 8 -22.97 43.94 -73.92
CA THR A 8 -22.55 44.16 -72.51
C THR A 8 -23.27 45.18 -71.61
N PRO A 9 -23.34 44.95 -70.27
CA PRO A 9 -22.32 45.56 -69.39
C PRO A 9 -21.93 44.75 -68.12
N GLY A 10 -20.69 44.91 -67.68
CA GLY A 10 -20.33 44.87 -66.24
C GLY A 10 -19.36 43.76 -65.80
N GLN A 11 -18.07 44.09 -65.79
CA GLN A 11 -16.94 43.26 -65.36
C GLN A 11 -16.68 43.42 -63.85
N LEU A 12 -16.47 42.33 -63.13
CA LEU A 12 -15.75 42.25 -61.84
C LEU A 12 -14.69 41.13 -61.92
N PRO A 13 -13.53 41.26 -61.27
CA PRO A 13 -12.27 40.64 -61.72
C PRO A 13 -12.10 39.17 -61.33
N GLU A 14 -11.42 38.41 -62.19
CA GLU A 14 -10.95 37.04 -61.96
C GLU A 14 -9.83 36.96 -60.90
N PRO A 15 -9.77 35.89 -60.09
CA PRO A 15 -8.56 35.50 -59.37
C PRO A 15 -7.57 34.78 -60.31
N PRO A 16 -6.25 34.92 -60.10
CA PRO A 16 -5.21 34.50 -61.04
C PRO A 16 -5.02 32.97 -61.13
N ILE A 17 -4.51 32.53 -62.30
CA ILE A 17 -4.30 31.13 -62.67
C ILE A 17 -2.79 30.75 -62.58
N ASN A 18 -2.55 29.52 -62.11
CA ASN A 18 -1.47 28.55 -62.42
C ASN A 18 -0.05 28.71 -61.80
N PRO A 19 0.77 27.61 -61.70
CA PRO A 19 0.70 26.33 -62.44
C PRO A 19 0.97 25.01 -61.66
N GLU A 20 0.60 23.90 -62.31
CA GLU A 20 1.30 22.60 -62.38
C GLU A 20 1.74 21.81 -61.13
N GLY A 21 1.18 20.59 -61.01
CA GLY A 21 1.93 19.34 -60.95
C GLY A 21 3.13 19.23 -60.00
N GLY A 22 2.87 18.86 -58.75
CA GLY A 22 3.88 18.36 -57.81
C GLY A 22 3.28 17.26 -56.93
N ALA A 23 3.93 16.10 -56.89
CA ALA A 23 3.56 14.99 -56.03
C ALA A 23 3.43 15.42 -54.54
N PRO A 24 2.52 14.85 -53.74
CA PRO A 24 2.59 15.03 -52.30
C PRO A 24 3.91 14.44 -51.80
N GLY A 25 4.80 15.29 -51.29
CA GLY A 25 6.00 14.87 -50.57
C GLY A 25 5.64 14.06 -49.31
N PRO A 26 6.63 13.37 -48.71
CA PRO A 26 6.39 12.60 -47.49
C PRO A 26 5.88 13.54 -46.41
N ILE A 27 4.64 13.31 -45.97
CA ILE A 27 4.03 14.00 -44.84
C ILE A 27 4.87 13.65 -43.62
N SER A 28 5.83 14.52 -43.31
CA SER A 28 6.57 14.52 -42.05
C SER A 28 5.68 15.19 -41.02
N ASP A 29 4.53 14.58 -40.74
CA ASP A 29 3.76 14.92 -39.55
C ASP A 29 4.42 14.20 -38.39
N SER A 30 5.29 14.95 -37.69
CA SER A 30 5.63 14.64 -36.31
C SER A 30 4.33 14.58 -35.51
N LEU A 31 3.79 13.37 -35.36
CA LEU A 31 2.73 13.08 -34.40
C LEU A 31 3.13 13.73 -33.07
N PRO A 32 2.27 14.56 -32.45
CA PRO A 32 2.52 15.00 -31.09
C PRO A 32 2.75 13.75 -30.23
N PRO A 33 3.78 13.73 -29.37
CA PRO A 33 4.10 12.53 -28.59
C PRO A 33 2.83 12.08 -27.87
N ALA A 34 2.45 10.82 -28.09
CA ALA A 34 1.32 10.22 -27.41
C ALA A 34 1.46 10.52 -25.91
N PRO A 35 0.43 11.05 -25.23
CA PRO A 35 0.51 11.26 -23.79
C PRO A 35 0.88 9.93 -23.18
N ALA A 36 2.04 9.87 -22.51
CA ALA A 36 2.56 8.63 -21.93
C ALA A 36 1.44 7.98 -21.12
N THR A 37 0.93 6.85 -21.58
CA THR A 37 -0.01 6.01 -20.85
C THR A 37 0.76 5.47 -19.65
N ARG A 38 0.84 6.28 -18.60
CA ARG A 38 1.47 5.90 -17.34
C ARG A 38 0.69 4.71 -16.82
N SER A 39 1.35 3.55 -16.79
CA SER A 39 0.78 2.31 -16.29
C SER A 39 0.12 2.55 -14.92
N TRP A 40 -1.00 1.87 -14.69
CA TRP A 40 -1.72 1.84 -13.42
C TRP A 40 -0.74 1.67 -12.23
N PHE A 41 0.26 0.78 -12.36
CA PHE A 41 1.35 0.61 -11.38
C PHE A 41 2.16 1.88 -11.05
N ALA A 42 2.42 2.74 -12.03
CA ALA A 42 3.16 4.00 -11.84
C ALA A 42 2.34 5.08 -11.10
N ARG A 43 0.99 5.00 -11.12
CA ARG A 43 0.08 5.90 -10.39
C ARG A 43 -0.05 5.54 -8.90
N TYR A 44 0.05 4.26 -8.53
CA TYR A 44 -0.18 3.82 -7.14
C TYR A 44 1.07 3.41 -6.35
N ARG A 45 2.26 3.25 -7.00
CA ARG A 45 3.51 2.97 -6.25
C ARG A 45 3.89 4.06 -5.25
N ARG A 46 3.44 5.30 -5.48
CA ARG A 46 3.72 6.45 -4.59
C ARG A 46 2.86 6.46 -3.32
N LEU A 47 1.90 5.54 -3.18
CA LEU A 47 1.00 5.46 -2.04
C LEU A 47 1.28 4.24 -1.15
N LEU A 48 1.66 3.12 -1.75
CA LEU A 48 2.00 1.90 -1.02
C LEU A 48 3.36 2.00 -0.31
N ILE A 49 4.32 2.75 -0.87
CA ILE A 49 5.68 2.86 -0.33
C ILE A 49 5.79 3.83 0.87
N PRO A 50 5.11 5.00 0.94
CA PRO A 50 5.21 5.87 2.11
C PRO A 50 4.25 5.51 3.25
N ALA A 51 3.12 4.84 3.02
CA ALA A 51 2.28 4.33 4.12
C ALA A 51 2.98 3.16 4.85
N ALA A 52 3.57 2.24 4.09
CA ALA A 52 4.48 1.23 4.63
C ALA A 52 5.80 1.83 5.12
N GLY A 53 6.31 2.89 4.47
CA GLY A 53 7.57 3.56 4.85
C GLY A 53 7.47 4.38 6.14
N LEU A 54 6.36 5.09 6.37
CA LEU A 54 6.09 5.77 7.65
C LEU A 54 5.69 4.79 8.75
N ALA A 55 4.98 3.71 8.42
CA ALA A 55 4.70 2.63 9.37
C ALA A 55 5.96 1.85 9.74
N VAL A 56 6.85 1.55 8.80
CA VAL A 56 8.10 0.79 9.04
C VAL A 56 9.18 1.66 9.67
N VAL A 57 9.33 2.94 9.30
CA VAL A 57 10.30 3.84 9.95
C VAL A 57 9.81 4.32 11.32
N GLY A 58 8.50 4.51 11.50
CA GLY A 58 7.89 4.81 12.80
C GLY A 58 7.85 3.60 13.74
N ALA A 59 7.57 2.40 13.22
CA ALA A 59 7.56 1.18 14.02
C ALA A 59 8.95 0.58 14.26
N ALA A 60 9.95 0.79 13.40
CA ALA A 60 11.32 0.32 13.64
C ALA A 60 11.98 1.04 14.82
N ALA A 61 11.67 2.33 15.04
CA ALA A 61 12.14 3.07 16.22
C ALA A 61 11.44 2.63 17.52
N ALA A 62 10.19 2.13 17.43
CA ALA A 62 9.42 1.68 18.58
C ALA A 62 9.61 0.18 18.91
N ALA A 63 9.85 -0.66 17.91
CA ALA A 63 10.12 -2.09 18.07
C ALA A 63 11.46 -2.37 18.78
N ALA A 64 12.37 -1.41 18.73
CA ALA A 64 13.69 -1.53 19.30
C ALA A 64 13.70 -1.33 20.85
N LEU A 65 12.60 -0.84 21.43
CA LEU A 65 12.45 -0.58 22.87
C LEU A 65 11.83 -1.73 23.67
N VAL A 66 11.63 -2.90 23.06
CA VAL A 66 10.95 -4.03 23.71
C VAL A 66 11.92 -4.73 24.64
N ILE A 67 11.91 -4.44 25.96
CA ILE A 67 12.35 -5.38 27.03
C ILE A 67 11.99 -4.88 28.46
N VAL A 68 11.27 -5.77 29.16
CA VAL A 68 11.14 -5.99 30.62
C VAL A 68 10.38 -4.95 31.45
N LEU A 69 9.05 -4.88 31.33
CA LEU A 69 8.23 -4.02 32.20
C LEU A 69 6.78 -4.51 32.47
N THR A 70 6.45 -4.86 33.71
CA THR A 70 5.07 -5.18 34.12
C THR A 70 4.09 -4.02 33.93
N PRO A 71 2.90 -4.21 33.31
CA PRO A 71 1.89 -3.15 33.17
C PRO A 71 1.17 -2.85 34.50
N ARG A 72 0.98 -1.56 34.81
CA ARG A 72 0.00 -1.09 35.82
C ARG A 72 -0.95 0.00 35.29
N THR A 73 -0.62 0.66 34.19
CA THR A 73 -1.38 1.77 33.60
C THR A 73 -1.36 1.70 32.07
N SER A 74 -2.46 2.08 31.42
CA SER A 74 -2.59 2.12 29.95
C SER A 74 -2.71 3.56 29.46
N VAL A 75 -1.86 3.97 28.52
CA VAL A 75 -1.86 5.34 27.96
C VAL A 75 -3.14 5.67 27.21
N GLU A 76 -3.88 4.67 26.74
CA GLU A 76 -5.06 4.85 25.89
C GLU A 76 -6.18 5.64 26.60
N LYS A 77 -6.30 5.53 27.94
CA LYS A 77 -7.33 6.25 28.71
C LYS A 77 -7.10 7.76 28.81
N LEU A 78 -5.88 8.21 28.58
CA LEU A 78 -5.49 9.62 28.64
C LEU A 78 -5.77 10.36 27.33
N VAL A 79 -6.08 9.64 26.26
CA VAL A 79 -6.20 10.20 24.92
C VAL A 79 -7.60 10.77 24.73
N PRO A 80 -7.74 12.09 24.47
CA PRO A 80 -9.04 12.68 24.18
C PRO A 80 -9.62 12.12 22.89
N ALA A 81 -10.95 12.00 22.81
CA ALA A 81 -11.66 11.54 21.62
C ALA A 81 -11.51 12.49 20.40
N THR A 82 -11.04 13.71 20.64
CA THR A 82 -10.76 14.74 19.62
C THR A 82 -9.48 14.47 18.81
N VAL A 83 -8.67 13.48 19.21
CA VAL A 83 -7.45 13.09 18.51
C VAL A 83 -7.80 12.44 17.17
N ASP A 84 -7.11 12.88 16.11
CA ASP A 84 -7.28 12.38 14.75
C ASP A 84 -6.50 11.09 14.50
N VAL A 85 -5.26 11.05 15.01
CA VAL A 85 -4.37 9.90 14.85
C VAL A 85 -3.77 9.54 16.21
N TYR A 86 -3.89 8.28 16.57
CA TYR A 86 -3.35 7.72 17.79
C TYR A 86 -2.41 6.57 17.43
N ALA A 87 -1.16 6.64 17.85
CA ALA A 87 -0.20 5.55 17.70
C ALA A 87 0.31 5.11 19.06
N VAL A 88 0.44 3.81 19.29
CA VAL A 88 0.97 3.23 20.53
C VAL A 88 1.88 2.06 20.22
N ALA A 89 2.98 1.97 20.95
CA ALA A 89 3.87 0.82 20.96
C ALA A 89 3.92 0.21 22.35
N ASN A 90 3.76 -1.11 22.40
CA ASN A 90 3.87 -1.92 23.60
C ASN A 90 5.34 -2.32 23.77
N LEU A 91 5.99 -1.71 24.75
CA LEU A 91 7.38 -2.01 25.14
C LEU A 91 7.47 -3.27 26.01
N ASP A 92 6.34 -3.69 26.58
CA ASP A 92 6.18 -4.99 27.23
C ASP A 92 5.04 -5.79 26.61
N PRO A 93 5.22 -6.32 25.38
CA PRO A 93 4.21 -7.12 24.74
C PRO A 93 4.11 -8.49 25.43
N SER A 94 3.12 -9.30 25.04
CA SER A 94 2.93 -10.63 25.62
C SER A 94 4.18 -11.51 25.49
N ALA A 95 4.29 -12.54 26.34
CA ALA A 95 5.44 -13.44 26.33
C ALA A 95 5.66 -14.09 24.94
N SER A 96 4.57 -14.42 24.24
CA SER A 96 4.61 -14.90 22.85
C SER A 96 5.21 -13.88 21.89
N GLN A 97 4.75 -12.63 21.93
CA GLN A 97 5.26 -11.56 21.07
C GLN A 97 6.74 -11.28 21.32
N LYS A 98 7.18 -11.23 22.58
CA LYS A 98 8.60 -11.05 22.93
C LYS A 98 9.46 -12.19 22.38
N LEU A 99 9.07 -13.43 22.62
CA LEU A 99 9.82 -14.59 22.14
C LEU A 99 9.88 -14.63 20.61
N ASN A 100 8.77 -14.33 19.95
CA ASN A 100 8.69 -14.29 18.49
C ASN A 100 9.54 -13.16 17.89
N LEU A 101 9.48 -11.96 18.47
CA LEU A 101 10.30 -10.82 18.05
C LEU A 101 11.79 -11.12 18.25
N LEU A 102 12.18 -11.64 19.42
CA LEU A 102 13.56 -12.04 19.69
C LEU A 102 14.03 -13.11 18.70
N ARG A 103 13.22 -14.12 18.40
CA ARG A 103 13.57 -15.13 17.38
C ARG A 103 13.79 -14.49 16.01
N ALA A 104 12.88 -13.62 15.57
CA ALA A 104 12.99 -12.93 14.29
C ALA A 104 14.27 -12.07 14.22
N VAL A 105 14.54 -11.27 15.25
CA VAL A 105 15.72 -10.39 15.32
C VAL A 105 17.02 -11.21 15.30
N HIS A 106 17.10 -12.31 16.06
CA HIS A 106 18.28 -13.18 16.09
C HIS A 106 18.59 -13.88 14.77
N ARG A 107 17.64 -13.96 13.82
CA ARG A 107 17.93 -14.49 12.47
C ARG A 107 18.77 -13.52 11.63
N PHE A 108 18.77 -12.23 11.94
CA PHE A 108 19.54 -11.23 11.20
C PHE A 108 20.95 -11.09 11.80
N PRO A 109 22.02 -11.28 11.01
CA PRO A 109 23.39 -11.27 11.52
C PRO A 109 23.87 -9.89 12.00
N ASP A 110 23.28 -8.79 11.49
CA ASP A 110 23.60 -7.42 11.90
C ASP A 110 22.49 -6.76 12.74
N ALA A 111 21.54 -7.55 13.26
CA ALA A 111 20.53 -7.01 14.15
C ALA A 111 21.20 -6.22 15.30
N SER A 112 20.83 -4.94 15.41
CA SER A 112 21.29 -4.07 16.47
C SER A 112 20.93 -4.69 17.82
N THR A 113 21.93 -5.15 18.56
CA THR A 113 21.79 -5.55 19.95
C THR A 113 21.30 -4.36 20.76
N ASP A 114 20.56 -4.57 21.84
CA ASP A 114 19.99 -3.53 22.71
C ASP A 114 20.98 -2.39 23.02
N GLN A 115 22.25 -2.75 23.21
CA GLN A 115 23.34 -1.83 23.47
C GLN A 115 23.64 -0.87 22.29
N LYS A 116 23.68 -1.37 21.05
CA LYS A 116 23.91 -0.54 19.85
C LYS A 116 22.74 0.40 19.60
N LEU A 117 21.52 -0.03 19.90
CA LEU A 117 20.35 0.83 19.79
C LEU A 117 20.37 1.93 20.86
N ALA A 118 20.63 1.57 22.13
CA ALA A 118 20.76 2.53 23.20
C ALA A 118 21.83 3.58 22.89
N GLU A 119 22.97 3.16 22.35
CA GLU A 119 24.03 4.06 21.85
C GLU A 119 23.55 5.00 20.73
N GLN A 120 22.72 4.50 19.79
CA GLN A 120 22.15 5.34 18.73
C GLN A 120 21.14 6.36 19.27
N LEU A 121 20.30 5.95 20.22
CA LEU A 121 19.36 6.84 20.90
C LEU A 121 20.11 7.90 21.73
N ASP A 122 21.14 7.50 22.47
CA ASP A 122 22.02 8.42 23.20
C ASP A 122 22.69 9.42 22.25
N LYS A 123 23.16 8.96 21.08
CA LYS A 123 23.75 9.82 20.04
C LYS A 123 22.72 10.81 19.48
N ALA A 124 21.46 10.42 19.34
CA ALA A 124 20.38 11.30 18.89
C ALA A 124 20.01 12.35 19.94
N LEU A 125 20.14 12.02 21.23
CA LEU A 125 19.82 12.91 22.35
C LEU A 125 21.00 13.77 22.82
N LYS A 126 22.21 13.59 22.27
CA LYS A 126 23.42 14.32 22.70
C LYS A 126 23.24 15.84 22.83
N ASP A 127 22.42 16.45 21.97
CA ASP A 127 22.24 17.90 21.89
C ASP A 127 21.12 18.42 22.82
N SER A 128 20.35 17.53 23.47
CA SER A 128 19.28 17.88 24.42
C SER A 128 19.73 17.93 25.88
N GLY A 129 20.90 17.35 26.19
CA GLY A 129 21.44 17.28 27.55
C GLY A 129 20.86 16.14 28.40
N ILE A 130 20.14 15.21 27.78
CA ILE A 130 19.66 13.96 28.40
C ILE A 130 20.17 12.75 27.61
N THR A 131 20.26 11.60 28.28
CA THR A 131 20.61 10.30 27.68
C THR A 131 19.43 9.34 27.78
N PHE A 132 19.26 8.50 26.78
CA PHE A 132 18.32 7.40 26.84
C PHE A 132 18.67 6.46 27.99
N THR A 133 19.90 5.97 28.05
CA THR A 133 20.31 4.94 29.03
C THR A 133 20.24 5.44 30.47
N GLY A 134 20.66 6.68 30.73
CA GLY A 134 20.76 7.24 32.07
C GLY A 134 19.51 8.01 32.52
N ASP A 135 18.80 8.66 31.60
CA ASP A 135 17.74 9.61 31.96
C ASP A 135 16.34 9.19 31.48
N ILE A 136 16.18 8.28 30.52
CA ILE A 136 14.86 7.84 30.03
C ILE A 136 14.56 6.40 30.46
N GLN A 137 15.45 5.48 30.11
CA GLN A 137 15.31 4.06 30.36
C GLN A 137 14.98 3.74 31.82
N PRO A 138 15.50 4.41 32.87
CA PRO A 138 15.24 4.05 34.27
C PRO A 138 13.78 4.22 34.75
N TRP A 139 12.99 5.08 34.11
CA TRP A 139 11.59 5.33 34.48
C TRP A 139 10.58 4.93 33.39
N LEU A 140 11.03 4.75 32.14
CA LEU A 140 10.13 4.41 31.04
C LEU A 140 9.32 3.14 31.33
N GLY A 141 8.01 3.18 31.09
CA GLY A 141 7.07 2.11 31.37
C GLY A 141 6.80 1.21 30.16
N ALA A 142 5.76 0.39 30.26
CA ALA A 142 5.43 -0.64 29.29
C ALA A 142 4.86 -0.12 27.96
N GLN A 143 4.54 1.18 27.85
CA GLN A 143 3.93 1.76 26.64
C GLN A 143 4.45 3.17 26.37
N VAL A 144 4.58 3.48 25.08
CA VAL A 144 4.73 4.83 24.56
C VAL A 144 3.67 5.08 23.49
N ALA A 145 3.14 6.29 23.42
CA ALA A 145 2.15 6.67 22.45
C ALA A 145 2.36 8.08 21.91
N LEU A 146 1.78 8.32 20.75
CA LEU A 146 1.70 9.60 20.07
C LEU A 146 0.23 9.87 19.74
N ALA A 147 -0.26 11.03 20.17
CA ALA A 147 -1.57 11.55 19.80
C ALA A 147 -1.38 12.79 18.93
N VAL A 148 -2.01 12.82 17.76
CA VAL A 148 -1.90 13.92 16.79
C VAL A 148 -3.28 14.42 16.41
N ARG A 149 -3.41 15.74 16.34
CA ARG A 149 -4.55 16.42 15.72
C ARG A 149 -4.15 17.04 14.39
N ILE A 150 -5.03 16.94 13.41
CA ILE A 150 -4.86 17.55 12.10
C ILE A 150 -5.24 19.03 12.22
N PRO A 151 -4.32 19.96 11.91
CA PRO A 151 -4.58 21.38 12.02
C PRO A 151 -5.52 21.84 10.90
N GLN A 152 -6.28 22.90 11.16
CA GLN A 152 -6.95 23.61 10.08
C GLN A 152 -5.97 24.56 9.38
N GLY A 153 -5.84 24.44 8.06
CA GLY A 153 -4.94 25.27 7.24
C GLY A 153 -3.48 24.82 7.31
N ASN A 154 -2.55 25.78 7.29
CA ASN A 154 -1.10 25.56 7.26
C ASN A 154 -0.43 25.65 8.65
N ALA A 155 -1.20 25.56 9.74
CA ALA A 155 -0.65 25.53 11.08
C ALA A 155 0.03 24.18 11.35
N ASP A 156 0.95 24.14 12.31
CA ASP A 156 1.57 22.88 12.73
C ASP A 156 0.56 22.01 13.50
N PRO A 157 0.61 20.67 13.30
CA PRO A 157 -0.30 19.76 13.98
C PRO A 157 -0.08 19.78 15.49
N PRO A 158 -1.13 20.00 16.31
CA PRO A 158 -1.04 19.74 17.74
C PRO A 158 -0.69 18.27 17.98
N LEU A 159 0.34 18.02 18.77
CA LEU A 159 0.81 16.66 19.06
C LEU A 159 1.17 16.49 20.52
N ALA A 160 0.96 15.28 21.04
CA ALA A 160 1.38 14.88 22.38
C ALA A 160 2.06 13.51 22.33
N PHE A 161 3.24 13.43 22.93
CA PHE A 161 3.92 12.19 23.28
C PHE A 161 3.51 11.78 24.69
N LEU A 162 3.16 10.52 24.85
CA LEU A 162 2.78 9.92 26.13
C LEU A 162 3.72 8.74 26.40
N ALA A 163 4.30 8.68 27.59
CA ALA A 163 5.14 7.56 28.00
C ALA A 163 4.73 7.13 29.40
N VAL A 164 4.35 5.85 29.55
CA VAL A 164 4.09 5.30 30.89
C VAL A 164 5.37 5.49 31.72
N SER A 165 5.19 5.82 32.98
CA SER A 165 6.25 5.92 33.96
C SER A 165 6.09 4.79 34.97
N ARG A 166 7.17 4.03 35.17
CA ARG A 166 7.28 3.06 36.27
C ARG A 166 7.91 3.67 37.52
N ASP A 167 8.46 4.89 37.40
CA ASP A 167 9.16 5.62 38.47
C ASP A 167 9.04 7.13 38.23
N ASP A 168 7.98 7.73 38.77
CA ASP A 168 7.67 9.16 38.54
C ASP A 168 8.73 10.11 39.10
N ALA A 169 9.44 9.70 40.15
CA ALA A 169 10.51 10.51 40.71
C ALA A 169 11.68 10.63 39.72
N LYS A 170 12.05 9.53 39.07
CA LYS A 170 13.06 9.53 38.00
C LYS A 170 12.56 10.22 36.74
N ALA A 171 11.29 10.07 36.39
CA ALA A 171 10.68 10.80 35.27
C ALA A 171 10.71 12.31 35.50
N ALA A 172 10.34 12.77 36.70
CA ALA A 172 10.41 14.18 37.08
C ALA A 172 11.85 14.72 37.05
N ALA A 173 12.83 13.92 37.51
CA ALA A 173 14.25 14.29 37.44
C ALA A 173 14.74 14.43 35.98
N ALA A 174 14.32 13.54 35.08
CA ALA A 174 14.64 13.61 33.66
C ALA A 174 14.05 14.86 33.00
N LEU A 175 12.80 15.18 33.31
CA LEU A 175 12.13 16.39 32.82
C LEU A 175 12.78 17.68 33.37
N ALA A 176 13.22 17.68 34.64
CA ALA A 176 13.97 18.79 35.21
C ALA A 176 15.34 18.98 34.52
N LYS A 177 16.03 17.88 34.18
CA LYS A 177 17.25 17.94 33.34
C LYS A 177 16.94 18.49 31.95
N LEU A 178 15.83 18.09 31.33
CA LEU A 178 15.40 18.64 30.03
C LEU A 178 15.20 20.17 30.08
N ARG A 179 14.56 20.70 31.14
CA ARG A 179 14.40 22.16 31.33
C ARG A 179 15.73 22.90 31.46
N THR A 180 16.69 22.29 32.16
CA THR A 180 17.98 22.91 32.49
C THR A 180 19.07 22.60 31.47
N GLY A 181 18.80 21.73 30.50
CA GLY A 181 19.69 21.35 29.41
C GLY A 181 19.89 22.47 28.38
N SER A 182 20.77 22.21 27.42
CA SER A 182 21.11 23.12 26.31
C SER A 182 19.89 23.65 25.56
N GLN A 183 18.93 22.77 25.24
CA GLN A 183 17.69 23.14 24.57
C GLN A 183 16.70 23.82 25.51
N GLY A 184 16.55 23.31 26.73
CA GLY A 184 15.62 23.86 27.72
C GLY A 184 15.93 25.29 28.14
N LYS A 185 17.21 25.69 28.15
CA LYS A 185 17.64 27.08 28.41
C LYS A 185 17.20 28.09 27.35
N ASN A 186 16.79 27.63 26.17
CA ASN A 186 16.20 28.51 25.15
C ASN A 186 14.75 28.89 25.47
N TYR A 187 14.19 28.37 26.55
CA TYR A 187 12.83 28.60 27.00
C TYR A 187 12.79 29.29 28.36
N ILE A 188 11.82 30.18 28.52
CA ILE A 188 11.38 30.70 29.81
C ILE A 188 10.28 29.75 30.29
N TRP A 189 10.55 29.05 31.38
CA TRP A 189 9.64 28.05 31.95
C TRP A 189 8.75 28.66 33.03
N HIS A 190 7.47 28.34 32.98
CA HIS A 190 6.51 28.65 34.03
C HIS A 190 5.68 27.42 34.36
N ASP A 191 5.42 27.20 35.65
CA ASP A 191 4.56 26.13 36.12
C ASP A 191 3.14 26.68 36.38
N THR A 192 2.14 25.96 35.91
CA THR A 192 0.72 26.24 36.13
C THR A 192 0.03 25.00 36.69
N ALA A 193 -0.95 25.18 37.55
CA ALA A 193 -1.74 24.07 38.08
C ALA A 193 -3.06 23.96 37.32
N TYR A 194 -3.44 22.74 36.95
CA TYR A 194 -4.73 22.44 36.34
C TYR A 194 -5.21 21.06 36.74
N GLY A 195 -6.44 20.96 37.24
CA GLY A 195 -7.01 19.67 37.64
C GLY A 195 -6.20 18.90 38.69
N GLY A 196 -5.45 19.59 39.54
CA GLY A 196 -4.53 18.96 40.51
C GLY A 196 -3.20 18.47 39.93
N VAL A 197 -2.94 18.70 38.64
CA VAL A 197 -1.69 18.37 37.96
C VAL A 197 -0.89 19.65 37.71
N THR A 198 0.42 19.61 37.94
CA THR A 198 1.33 20.68 37.54
C THR A 198 1.72 20.51 36.07
N ILE A 199 1.42 21.53 35.27
CA ILE A 199 1.81 21.64 33.87
C ILE A 199 2.95 22.66 33.77
N SER A 200 3.95 22.30 32.99
CA SER A 200 5.16 23.09 32.85
C SER A 200 5.30 23.57 31.43
N VAL A 201 5.23 24.88 31.26
CA VAL A 201 5.10 25.52 29.95
C VAL A 201 6.38 26.29 29.66
N GLY A 202 7.05 25.93 28.56
CA GLY A 202 8.22 26.63 28.05
C GLY A 202 7.83 27.56 26.92
N SER A 203 8.09 28.86 27.09
CA SER A 203 7.93 29.88 26.05
C SER A 203 9.30 30.26 25.48
N PRO A 204 9.48 30.40 24.16
CA PRO A 204 10.79 30.76 23.59
C PRO A 204 11.32 32.08 24.18
N SER A 205 12.58 32.08 24.62
CA SER A 205 13.27 33.30 25.05
C SER A 205 13.60 34.14 23.81
N THR A 206 13.27 35.44 23.84
CA THR A 206 13.17 36.35 22.68
C THR A 206 14.50 36.73 21.98
N SER A 207 15.56 35.94 22.04
CA SER A 207 16.89 36.33 21.54
C SER A 207 17.43 35.56 20.33
N THR A 208 16.67 34.65 19.70
CA THR A 208 17.16 33.97 18.47
C THR A 208 16.27 34.25 17.27
N LYS A 209 16.84 34.91 16.26
CA LYS A 209 16.22 35.14 14.95
C LYS A 209 15.71 33.79 14.42
N PRO A 210 14.43 33.66 14.02
CA PRO A 210 13.91 32.38 13.56
C PRO A 210 14.65 31.98 12.29
N SER A 211 15.55 30.99 12.39
CA SER A 211 15.79 30.12 11.24
C SER A 211 14.47 29.38 10.96
N SER A 212 14.30 28.87 9.74
CA SER A 212 13.06 28.26 9.24
C SER A 212 12.49 27.07 10.05
N ALA A 213 13.07 26.75 11.20
CA ALA A 213 12.53 25.91 12.27
C ALA A 213 12.52 26.70 13.60
N GLY A 214 11.62 27.67 13.74
CA GLY A 214 11.50 28.45 14.98
C GLY A 214 11.16 27.56 16.18
N LEU A 215 11.87 27.72 17.30
CA LEU A 215 11.55 27.06 18.57
C LEU A 215 10.10 27.37 18.95
N LYS A 216 9.26 26.35 19.07
CA LYS A 216 7.84 26.48 19.45
C LYS A 216 7.68 26.25 20.94
N ALA A 217 6.71 26.91 21.55
CA ALA A 217 6.32 26.63 22.92
C ALA A 217 5.98 25.14 23.07
N GLY A 218 6.46 24.54 24.15
CA GLY A 218 6.19 23.14 24.49
C GLY A 218 5.74 23.07 25.94
N ALA A 219 4.92 22.08 26.26
CA ALA A 219 4.49 21.84 27.62
C ALA A 219 4.73 20.38 28.01
N TYR A 220 4.91 20.12 29.30
CA TYR A 220 4.89 18.76 29.81
C TYR A 220 4.22 18.65 31.18
N ALA A 221 3.76 17.46 31.51
CA ALA A 221 3.20 17.09 32.81
C ALA A 221 3.41 15.60 33.09
N ILE A 222 3.21 15.18 34.35
CA ILE A 222 3.02 13.77 34.71
C ILE A 222 1.56 13.62 35.13
N VAL A 223 0.79 12.84 34.37
CA VAL A 223 -0.65 12.60 34.55
C VAL A 223 -0.84 11.11 34.79
N ASP A 224 -1.32 10.71 35.97
CA ASP A 224 -1.57 9.30 36.33
C ASP A 224 -0.44 8.34 35.93
N HIS A 225 0.78 8.59 36.42
CA HIS A 225 1.99 7.82 36.07
C HIS A 225 2.30 7.79 34.57
N VAL A 226 1.92 8.82 33.80
CA VAL A 226 2.28 8.99 32.39
C VAL A 226 2.92 10.34 32.18
N VAL A 227 4.14 10.35 31.65
CA VAL A 227 4.80 11.56 31.16
C VAL A 227 4.11 11.98 29.87
N VAL A 228 3.56 13.19 29.87
CA VAL A 228 2.93 13.82 28.70
C VAL A 228 3.81 14.98 28.27
N ILE A 229 4.29 14.97 27.03
CA ILE A 229 5.00 16.10 26.39
C ILE A 229 4.17 16.52 25.19
N ALA A 230 3.68 17.76 25.18
CA ALA A 230 2.79 18.24 24.15
C ALA A 230 3.25 19.56 23.52
N SER A 231 2.76 19.83 22.32
CA SER A 231 2.99 21.09 21.61
C SER A 231 2.30 22.30 22.25
N SER A 232 1.41 22.10 23.23
CA SER A 232 0.72 23.20 23.92
C SER A 232 0.20 22.78 25.31
N ASP A 233 0.08 23.78 26.20
CA ASP A 233 -0.62 23.64 27.49
C ASP A 233 -2.07 23.18 27.32
N ALA A 234 -2.78 23.73 26.32
CA ALA A 234 -4.16 23.37 26.03
C ALA A 234 -4.34 21.88 25.76
N LEU A 235 -3.44 21.24 25.01
CA LEU A 235 -3.53 19.81 24.73
C LEU A 235 -3.28 18.96 25.99
N ILE A 236 -2.40 19.41 26.89
CA ILE A 236 -2.21 18.73 28.19
C ILE A 236 -3.46 18.86 29.06
N ARG A 237 -4.13 20.02 29.07
CA ARG A 237 -5.40 20.19 29.77
C ARG A 237 -6.48 19.25 29.23
N GLU A 238 -6.60 19.11 27.90
CA GLU A 238 -7.52 18.15 27.28
C GLU A 238 -7.22 16.71 27.72
N ILE A 239 -5.95 16.32 27.79
CA ILE A 239 -5.50 15.00 28.28
C ILE A 239 -5.87 14.79 29.76
N ILE A 240 -5.65 15.79 30.61
CA ILE A 240 -6.04 15.74 32.03
C ILE A 240 -7.55 15.62 32.17
N ASP A 241 -8.32 16.35 31.36
CA ASP A 241 -9.78 16.27 31.37
C ASP A 241 -10.29 14.90 30.91
N ALA A 242 -9.62 14.29 29.93
CA ALA A 242 -9.93 12.94 29.46
C ALA A 242 -9.68 11.90 30.56
N ASP A 243 -8.53 11.96 31.25
CA ASP A 243 -8.20 11.09 32.39
C ASP A 243 -9.24 11.17 33.50
N GLN A 244 -9.65 12.39 33.84
CA GLN A 244 -10.57 12.67 34.94
C GLN A 244 -12.04 12.52 34.55
N GLY A 245 -12.34 12.03 33.34
CA GLY A 245 -13.70 11.81 32.85
C GLY A 245 -14.50 13.09 32.63
N ARG A 246 -13.83 14.25 32.53
CA ARG A 246 -14.44 15.54 32.21
C ARG A 246 -14.61 15.75 30.70
N SER A 247 -13.90 14.98 29.88
CA SER A 247 -14.05 14.94 28.43
C SER A 247 -14.13 13.49 27.92
N ALA A 248 -14.65 13.32 26.69
CA ALA A 248 -14.74 12.00 26.07
C ALA A 248 -13.34 11.45 25.76
N ARG A 249 -13.10 10.18 26.09
CA ARG A 249 -11.85 9.47 25.81
C ARG A 249 -11.93 8.70 24.50
N LEU A 250 -10.82 8.62 23.77
CA LEU A 250 -10.73 7.87 22.52
C LEU A 250 -11.13 6.40 22.72
N VAL A 251 -10.65 5.79 23.82
CA VAL A 251 -10.94 4.39 24.15
C VAL A 251 -12.41 4.09 24.39
N ASP A 252 -13.23 5.10 24.72
CA ASP A 252 -14.66 4.90 24.95
C ASP A 252 -15.47 4.98 23.66
N SER A 253 -14.89 5.52 22.58
CA SER A 253 -15.54 5.67 21.27
C SER A 253 -15.98 4.32 20.69
N ALA A 254 -17.21 4.29 20.18
CA ALA A 254 -17.75 3.13 19.48
C ALA A 254 -16.94 2.83 18.20
N ASP A 255 -16.55 3.86 17.45
CA ASP A 255 -15.75 3.71 16.23
C ASP A 255 -14.35 3.16 16.52
N TYR A 256 -13.73 3.60 17.63
CA TYR A 256 -12.44 3.06 18.08
C TYR A 256 -12.57 1.57 18.40
N LYS A 257 -13.50 1.21 19.30
CA LYS A 257 -13.72 -0.18 19.71
C LYS A 257 -14.05 -1.07 18.52
N ALA A 258 -14.95 -0.62 17.64
CA ALA A 258 -15.37 -1.38 16.47
C ALA A 258 -14.26 -1.53 15.42
N THR A 259 -13.35 -0.55 15.29
CA THR A 259 -12.20 -0.67 14.39
C THR A 259 -11.19 -1.68 14.94
N LEU A 260 -10.93 -1.64 16.26
CA LEU A 260 -9.97 -2.53 16.91
C LEU A 260 -10.41 -4.00 16.91
N THR A 261 -11.69 -4.32 16.75
CA THR A 261 -12.14 -5.72 16.61
C THR A 261 -11.72 -6.34 15.28
N LYS A 262 -11.34 -5.54 14.27
CA LYS A 262 -10.87 -6.01 12.96
C LYS A 262 -9.37 -6.27 12.90
N VAL A 263 -8.61 -5.93 13.94
CA VAL A 263 -7.15 -6.17 14.03
C VAL A 263 -6.81 -7.02 15.26
N PRO A 264 -5.65 -7.70 15.31
CA PRO A 264 -5.26 -8.50 16.45
C PRO A 264 -5.15 -7.69 17.76
N SER A 265 -5.67 -8.26 18.85
CA SER A 265 -5.56 -7.67 20.18
C SER A 265 -4.15 -7.80 20.77
N ASP A 266 -3.49 -8.94 20.54
CA ASP A 266 -2.09 -9.18 20.90
C ASP A 266 -1.17 -8.63 19.80
N ARG A 267 -0.58 -7.46 20.07
CA ARG A 267 0.17 -6.67 19.08
C ARG A 267 1.35 -5.94 19.73
N LEU A 268 2.41 -5.74 18.95
CA LEU A 268 3.57 -4.92 19.30
C LEU A 268 3.26 -3.43 19.21
N ALA A 269 2.49 -3.02 18.19
CA ALA A 269 2.13 -1.62 17.98
C ALA A 269 0.75 -1.50 17.33
N LEU A 270 0.14 -0.33 17.50
CA LEU A 270 -1.12 0.06 16.88
C LEU A 270 -1.02 1.50 16.40
N VAL A 271 -1.55 1.77 15.22
CA VAL A 271 -1.94 3.10 14.77
C VAL A 271 -3.44 3.06 14.52
N TYR A 272 -4.17 4.05 15.03
CA TYR A 272 -5.59 4.26 14.80
C TYR A 272 -5.80 5.65 14.20
N VAL A 273 -6.70 5.74 13.23
CA VAL A 273 -7.13 6.97 12.58
C VAL A 273 -8.63 7.13 12.80
N ASN A 274 -9.03 8.26 13.39
CA ASN A 274 -10.41 8.61 13.68
C ASN A 274 -11.10 9.14 12.41
N GLY A 275 -12.08 8.40 11.90
CA GLY A 275 -12.75 8.78 10.65
C GLY A 275 -13.61 10.02 10.75
N GLN A 276 -14.30 10.23 11.89
CA GLN A 276 -15.13 11.41 12.11
C GLN A 276 -14.29 12.69 12.09
N SER A 277 -13.15 12.66 12.78
CA SER A 277 -12.25 13.80 12.86
C SER A 277 -11.64 14.11 11.48
N VAL A 278 -11.08 13.09 10.79
CA VAL A 278 -10.50 13.25 9.45
C VAL A 278 -11.52 13.76 8.41
N LEU A 279 -12.77 13.27 8.44
CA LEU A 279 -13.82 13.72 7.53
C LEU A 279 -14.17 15.19 7.73
N SER A 280 -14.20 15.65 8.98
CA SER A 280 -14.46 17.06 9.30
C SER A 280 -13.38 17.98 8.72
N HIS A 281 -12.12 17.52 8.69
CA HIS A 281 -11.01 18.22 8.07
C HIS A 281 -11.04 18.15 6.54
N LEU A 282 -11.35 16.99 5.95
CA LEU A 282 -11.45 16.79 4.50
C LEU A 282 -12.50 17.70 3.84
N LYS A 283 -13.65 17.91 4.49
CA LYS A 283 -14.69 18.84 4.02
C LYS A 283 -14.19 20.29 3.88
N THR A 284 -13.12 20.65 4.58
CA THR A 284 -12.54 22.00 4.59
C THR A 284 -11.28 22.14 3.73
N GLN A 285 -10.65 21.03 3.28
CA GLN A 285 -9.34 21.03 2.62
C GLN A 285 -9.25 20.15 1.35
N LEU A 286 -10.24 20.25 0.46
CA LEU A 286 -10.28 19.55 -0.84
C LEU A 286 -9.11 19.88 -1.82
N THR A 287 -8.04 20.54 -1.37
CA THR A 287 -6.89 20.96 -2.16
C THR A 287 -5.57 20.25 -1.79
N THR A 288 -5.56 19.33 -0.82
CA THR A 288 -4.31 18.66 -0.37
C THR A 288 -3.99 17.36 -1.13
N PRO A 289 -2.70 16.96 -1.23
CA PRO A 289 -2.28 15.71 -1.90
C PRO A 289 -2.81 14.43 -1.25
N LEU A 290 -3.06 14.43 0.06
CA LEU A 290 -3.68 13.31 0.78
C LEU A 290 -5.15 13.17 0.38
N ALA A 291 -5.88 14.28 0.26
CA ALA A 291 -7.23 14.31 -0.29
C ALA A 291 -7.25 13.90 -1.77
N ALA A 292 -6.25 14.25 -2.58
CA ALA A 292 -6.13 13.80 -3.98
C ALA A 292 -5.83 12.29 -4.10
N SER A 293 -5.10 11.72 -3.12
CA SER A 293 -4.83 10.30 -3.02
C SER A 293 -6.06 9.50 -2.58
N LEU A 294 -6.85 10.05 -1.66
CA LEU A 294 -8.16 9.51 -1.29
C LEU A 294 -9.21 9.77 -2.39
N ALA A 295 -9.13 10.88 -3.13
CA ALA A 295 -9.99 11.21 -4.27
C ALA A 295 -9.63 10.43 -5.55
N GLY A 296 -8.54 9.66 -5.54
CA GLY A 296 -8.33 8.55 -6.49
C GLY A 296 -9.41 7.47 -6.34
N ILE A 297 -10.07 7.41 -5.19
CA ILE A 297 -11.41 6.84 -5.00
C ILE A 297 -12.38 7.94 -5.47
N LYS A 298 -12.64 8.02 -6.78
CA LYS A 298 -13.64 8.96 -7.31
C LYS A 298 -15.04 8.48 -6.89
N GLY A 299 -15.39 8.89 -5.68
CA GLY A 299 -16.65 8.65 -5.00
C GLY A 299 -16.66 9.53 -3.75
N LEU A 300 -16.67 10.86 -3.92
CA LEU A 300 -16.80 11.81 -2.79
C LEU A 300 -18.10 11.62 -1.99
N GLY A 301 -19.04 10.79 -2.47
CA GLY A 301 -20.19 10.32 -1.70
C GLY A 301 -19.84 9.25 -0.65
N ASP A 302 -18.76 8.48 -0.84
CA ASP A 302 -18.37 7.39 0.07
C ASP A 302 -17.38 7.85 1.16
N ALA A 303 -16.82 9.06 1.06
CA ALA A 303 -15.98 9.62 2.12
C ALA A 303 -16.74 9.76 3.45
N GLU A 304 -18.05 10.04 3.38
CA GLU A 304 -18.92 10.09 4.56
C GLU A 304 -19.15 8.73 5.22
N ALA A 305 -18.86 7.65 4.50
CA ALA A 305 -18.89 6.31 5.05
C ALA A 305 -17.64 5.98 5.88
N PHE A 306 -16.54 6.73 5.79
CA PHE A 306 -15.34 6.42 6.55
C PHE A 306 -15.55 6.60 8.07
N GLN A 307 -15.42 5.51 8.83
CA GLN A 307 -15.59 5.50 10.28
C GLN A 307 -14.25 5.49 11.03
N GLY A 308 -13.24 4.84 10.45
CA GLY A 308 -11.90 4.80 11.02
C GLY A 308 -10.99 3.79 10.32
N ALA A 309 -9.71 3.84 10.65
CA ALA A 309 -8.73 2.86 10.19
C ALA A 309 -7.79 2.47 11.32
N ALA A 310 -7.25 1.26 11.26
CA ALA A 310 -6.22 0.80 12.18
C ALA A 310 -5.11 0.05 11.43
N LEU A 311 -3.88 0.16 11.94
CA LEU A 311 -2.74 -0.66 11.57
C LEU A 311 -2.21 -1.31 12.85
N ALA A 312 -2.17 -2.64 12.91
CA ALA A 312 -1.56 -3.37 14.02
C ALA A 312 -0.32 -4.13 13.53
N LEU A 313 0.77 -4.04 14.30
CA LEU A 313 2.00 -4.79 14.04
C LEU A 313 2.14 -5.90 15.08
N SER A 314 2.44 -7.12 14.66
CA SER A 314 2.60 -8.30 15.53
C SER A 314 3.76 -9.18 15.09
N ALA A 315 4.39 -9.87 16.03
CA ALA A 315 5.40 -10.89 15.80
C ALA A 315 4.83 -12.31 15.91
N ARG A 316 5.23 -13.16 14.98
CA ARG A 316 4.94 -14.59 14.94
C ARG A 316 6.23 -15.40 15.03
N GLN A 317 6.08 -16.69 15.30
CA GLN A 317 7.23 -17.61 15.36
C GLN A 317 8.00 -17.69 14.04
N ASP A 318 7.29 -17.50 12.92
CA ASP A 318 7.74 -17.64 11.54
C ASP A 318 7.91 -16.29 10.83
N GLY A 319 7.70 -15.14 11.50
CA GLY A 319 7.75 -13.85 10.82
C GLY A 319 7.13 -12.66 11.54
N ILE A 320 6.90 -11.59 10.79
CA ILE A 320 6.22 -10.36 11.24
C ILE A 320 4.95 -10.16 10.42
N VAL A 321 3.90 -9.71 11.09
CA VAL A 321 2.58 -9.44 10.49
C VAL A 321 2.19 -8.00 10.72
N ALA A 322 1.70 -7.33 9.68
CA ALA A 322 0.97 -6.08 9.79
C ALA A 322 -0.47 -6.27 9.29
N ASP A 323 -1.44 -5.98 10.15
CA ASP A 323 -2.86 -5.99 9.81
C ASP A 323 -3.33 -4.54 9.64
N VAL A 324 -3.93 -4.24 8.49
CA VAL A 324 -4.57 -2.96 8.20
C VAL A 324 -6.06 -3.20 8.12
N ALA A 325 -6.85 -2.46 8.88
CA ALA A 325 -8.30 -2.50 8.81
C ALA A 325 -8.86 -1.12 8.52
N VAL A 326 -9.86 -1.06 7.65
CA VAL A 326 -10.65 0.14 7.38
C VAL A 326 -12.11 -0.16 7.66
N ARG A 327 -12.75 0.67 8.47
CA ARG A 327 -14.19 0.61 8.75
C ARG A 327 -14.96 1.61 7.92
N LEU A 328 -16.06 1.12 7.37
CA LEU A 328 -17.00 1.88 6.56
C LEU A 328 -18.43 1.72 7.10
N ASP A 329 -19.20 2.79 7.06
CA ASP A 329 -20.63 2.80 7.27
C ASP A 329 -21.33 2.27 6.01
N SER A 330 -21.76 1.01 6.05
CA SER A 330 -22.43 0.36 4.93
C SER A 330 -23.68 1.11 4.44
N GLY A 331 -24.35 1.85 5.32
CA GLY A 331 -25.57 2.61 5.01
C GLY A 331 -25.29 3.85 4.16
N LYS A 332 -24.08 4.40 4.25
CA LYS A 332 -23.65 5.58 3.49
C LYS A 332 -22.95 5.26 2.19
N LEU A 333 -22.59 4.00 1.97
CA LEU A 333 -21.99 3.55 0.71
C LEU A 333 -23.00 3.56 -0.44
N SER A 334 -22.50 3.86 -1.65
CA SER A 334 -23.25 3.61 -2.88
C SER A 334 -23.61 2.12 -3.04
N ALA A 335 -24.66 1.82 -3.81
CA ALA A 335 -25.08 0.44 -4.07
C ALA A 335 -23.99 -0.39 -4.77
N SER A 336 -23.25 0.22 -5.69
CA SER A 336 -22.13 -0.43 -6.40
C SER A 336 -20.96 -0.72 -5.45
N THR A 337 -20.55 0.26 -4.63
CA THR A 337 -19.47 0.07 -3.63
C THR A 337 -19.85 -1.01 -2.61
N ARG A 338 -21.08 -0.97 -2.08
CA ARG A 338 -21.59 -1.99 -1.15
C ARG A 338 -21.63 -3.38 -1.79
N GLY A 339 -22.08 -3.47 -3.05
CA GLY A 339 -22.10 -4.72 -3.82
C GLY A 339 -20.71 -5.31 -4.03
N ALA A 340 -19.72 -4.46 -4.33
CA ALA A 340 -18.32 -4.87 -4.50
C ALA A 340 -17.73 -5.43 -3.20
N LEU A 341 -17.93 -4.74 -2.06
CA LEU A 341 -17.39 -5.16 -0.76
C LEU A 341 -18.07 -6.43 -0.22
N THR A 342 -19.37 -6.58 -0.41
CA THR A 342 -20.13 -7.74 0.10
C THR A 342 -19.85 -9.04 -0.64
N HIS A 343 -19.36 -8.94 -1.87
CA HIS A 343 -19.14 -10.07 -2.75
C HIS A 343 -17.69 -10.07 -3.25
N ALA A 344 -16.72 -9.89 -2.37
CA ALA A 344 -15.30 -9.82 -2.77
C ALA A 344 -14.84 -11.06 -3.58
N GLY A 345 -15.45 -12.22 -3.31
CA GLY A 345 -15.09 -13.50 -3.90
C GLY A 345 -13.87 -14.12 -3.20
N HIS A 346 -13.33 -15.21 -3.74
CA HIS A 346 -12.19 -15.91 -3.16
C HIS A 346 -11.20 -16.33 -4.24
N ALA A 347 -9.92 -16.00 -4.06
CA ALA A 347 -8.88 -16.29 -5.05
C ALA A 347 -8.43 -17.77 -5.08
N ALA A 348 -8.97 -18.62 -4.19
CA ALA A 348 -8.51 -20.01 -4.03
C ALA A 348 -8.63 -20.85 -5.32
N GLY A 349 -9.66 -20.60 -6.13
CA GLY A 349 -9.89 -21.32 -7.39
C GLY A 349 -8.73 -21.14 -8.37
N VAL A 350 -8.32 -19.89 -8.62
CA VAL A 350 -7.24 -19.57 -9.55
C VAL A 350 -5.84 -19.84 -8.97
N ILE A 351 -5.65 -19.74 -7.66
CA ILE A 351 -4.37 -20.09 -7.00
C ILE A 351 -4.02 -21.57 -7.23
N GLY A 352 -5.03 -22.44 -7.36
CA GLY A 352 -4.84 -23.85 -7.71
C GLY A 352 -4.25 -24.11 -9.10
N TRP A 353 -4.07 -23.08 -9.93
CA TRP A 353 -3.48 -23.17 -11.27
C TRP A 353 -2.05 -22.64 -11.34
N ILE A 354 -1.60 -21.94 -10.30
CA ILE A 354 -0.28 -21.30 -10.29
C ILE A 354 0.77 -22.40 -10.08
N PRO A 355 1.79 -22.54 -10.95
CA PRO A 355 2.86 -23.51 -10.78
C PRO A 355 3.61 -23.32 -9.46
N SER A 356 4.10 -24.41 -8.87
CA SER A 356 5.01 -24.33 -7.70
C SER A 356 6.39 -23.75 -8.06
N SER A 357 6.74 -23.69 -9.36
CA SER A 357 7.96 -23.04 -9.81
C SER A 357 7.89 -21.51 -9.72
N SER A 358 6.70 -20.91 -9.83
CA SER A 358 6.53 -19.45 -9.83
C SER A 358 7.22 -18.76 -8.64
N ASP A 359 7.84 -17.62 -8.92
CA ASP A 359 8.57 -16.81 -7.94
C ASP A 359 7.68 -15.74 -7.31
N ALA A 360 6.67 -15.29 -8.05
CA ALA A 360 5.69 -14.34 -7.57
C ALA A 360 4.34 -14.54 -8.27
N PHE A 361 3.27 -14.15 -7.60
CA PHE A 361 1.97 -14.05 -8.25
C PHE A 361 1.07 -13.00 -7.60
N PHE A 362 0.08 -12.57 -8.36
CA PHE A 362 -1.07 -11.82 -7.88
C PHE A 362 -2.33 -12.54 -8.32
N ALA A 363 -3.17 -12.94 -7.37
CA ALA A 363 -4.46 -13.58 -7.60
C ALA A 363 -5.57 -12.71 -6.99
N PHE A 364 -6.67 -12.59 -7.70
CA PHE A 364 -7.79 -11.73 -7.33
C PHE A 364 -9.10 -12.35 -7.81
N ALA A 365 -10.13 -12.23 -7.00
CA ALA A 365 -11.48 -12.65 -7.33
C ALA A 365 -12.35 -11.49 -7.81
N SER A 366 -13.45 -11.79 -8.50
CA SER A 366 -14.43 -10.80 -8.97
C SER A 366 -13.92 -9.81 -10.02
N LEU A 367 -12.94 -10.19 -10.85
CA LEU A 367 -12.43 -9.38 -11.97
C LEU A 367 -13.54 -8.85 -12.89
N ASN A 368 -14.52 -9.70 -13.21
CA ASN A 368 -15.67 -9.34 -14.03
C ASN A 368 -16.41 -8.10 -13.49
N ARG A 369 -16.66 -8.05 -12.19
CA ARG A 369 -17.35 -6.94 -11.53
C ARG A 369 -16.47 -5.69 -11.44
N THR A 370 -15.16 -5.85 -11.24
CA THR A 370 -14.22 -4.72 -11.28
C THR A 370 -14.19 -4.07 -12.66
N ILE A 371 -14.11 -4.87 -13.73
CA ILE A 371 -14.15 -4.37 -15.11
C ILE A 371 -15.51 -3.73 -15.40
N GLN A 372 -16.61 -4.37 -15.01
CA GLN A 372 -17.95 -3.84 -15.19
C GLN A 372 -18.11 -2.47 -14.51
N SER A 373 -17.67 -2.35 -13.26
CA SER A 373 -17.70 -1.06 -12.54
C SER A 373 -16.86 0.01 -13.23
N ALA A 374 -15.67 -0.35 -13.75
CA ALA A 374 -14.83 0.59 -14.49
C ALA A 374 -15.49 1.05 -15.81
N LEU A 375 -16.20 0.16 -16.51
CA LEU A 375 -16.94 0.49 -17.73
C LEU A 375 -18.15 1.38 -17.42
N GLU A 376 -18.90 1.09 -16.36
CA GLU A 376 -20.01 1.93 -15.89
C GLU A 376 -19.52 3.34 -15.52
N GLN A 377 -18.33 3.44 -14.90
CA GLN A 377 -17.70 4.72 -14.58
C GLN A 377 -17.22 5.48 -15.82
N ALA A 378 -16.74 4.78 -16.86
CA ALA A 378 -16.38 5.40 -18.14
C ALA A 378 -17.60 5.93 -18.89
N GLY A 379 -18.80 5.41 -18.60
CA GLY A 379 -20.06 5.85 -19.17
C GLY A 379 -20.15 5.58 -20.67
N SER A 380 -20.77 6.49 -21.42
CA SER A 380 -21.02 6.37 -22.86
C SER A 380 -19.86 6.91 -23.73
N ASP A 381 -18.62 6.86 -23.24
CA ASP A 381 -17.44 7.23 -24.01
C ASP A 381 -17.25 6.26 -25.20
N ARG A 382 -17.45 6.77 -26.41
CA ARG A 382 -17.33 5.98 -27.65
C ARG A 382 -15.92 5.42 -27.86
N SER A 383 -14.88 6.11 -27.42
CA SER A 383 -13.50 5.65 -27.59
C SER A 383 -13.22 4.42 -26.73
N VAL A 384 -13.73 4.41 -25.50
CA VAL A 384 -13.65 3.26 -24.59
C VAL A 384 -14.45 2.10 -25.16
N GLN A 385 -15.69 2.34 -25.59
CA GLN A 385 -16.55 1.30 -26.18
C GLN A 385 -15.91 0.67 -27.43
N GLN A 386 -15.39 1.49 -28.36
CA GLN A 386 -14.70 0.98 -29.54
C GLN A 386 -13.46 0.18 -29.19
N ALA A 387 -12.65 0.67 -28.25
CA ALA A 387 -11.47 -0.04 -27.78
C ALA A 387 -11.86 -1.39 -27.15
N THR A 388 -12.84 -1.43 -26.25
CA THR A 388 -13.24 -2.65 -25.55
C THR A 388 -13.98 -3.64 -26.45
N ASP A 389 -14.73 -3.15 -27.44
CA ASP A 389 -15.37 -4.01 -28.46
C ASP A 389 -14.32 -4.60 -29.41
N SER A 390 -13.35 -3.80 -29.86
CA SER A 390 -12.30 -4.26 -30.79
C SER A 390 -11.39 -5.33 -30.19
N VAL A 391 -11.17 -5.30 -28.87
CA VAL A 391 -10.39 -6.33 -28.17
C VAL A 391 -11.22 -7.58 -27.83
N GLY A 392 -12.54 -7.55 -28.08
CA GLY A 392 -13.48 -8.62 -27.69
C GLY A 392 -13.76 -8.67 -26.19
N LEU A 393 -13.55 -7.58 -25.45
CA LEU A 393 -13.93 -7.50 -24.03
C LEU A 393 -15.44 -7.29 -23.90
N THR A 394 -16.00 -6.35 -24.67
CA THR A 394 -17.42 -6.00 -24.71
C THR A 394 -18.05 -6.35 -26.06
N GLY A 395 -19.31 -5.97 -26.27
CA GLY A 395 -20.07 -6.26 -27.49
C GLY A 395 -20.76 -7.63 -27.49
N PRO A 396 -21.51 -7.99 -28.56
CA PRO A 396 -22.31 -9.22 -28.61
C PRO A 396 -21.47 -10.52 -28.49
N GLN A 397 -20.20 -10.45 -28.89
CA GLN A 397 -19.24 -11.55 -28.82
C GLN A 397 -18.20 -11.36 -27.70
N GLY A 398 -18.39 -10.37 -26.83
CA GLY A 398 -17.45 -10.03 -25.77
C GLY A 398 -17.30 -11.13 -24.72
N ILE A 399 -16.12 -11.21 -24.11
CA ILE A 399 -15.82 -12.18 -23.04
C ILE A 399 -16.35 -11.75 -21.67
N LEU A 400 -16.59 -10.46 -21.42
CA LEU A 400 -16.93 -9.94 -20.09
C LEU A 400 -18.11 -10.66 -19.41
N PRO A 401 -19.24 -10.95 -20.08
CA PRO A 401 -20.35 -11.69 -19.47
C PRO A 401 -20.01 -13.13 -19.08
N HIS A 402 -18.95 -13.67 -19.66
CA HIS A 402 -18.48 -15.04 -19.55
C HIS A 402 -17.23 -15.18 -18.66
N LEU A 403 -16.81 -14.09 -18.01
CA LEU A 403 -15.75 -14.13 -17.00
C LEU A 403 -16.34 -14.53 -15.64
N THR A 404 -15.81 -15.58 -15.03
CA THR A 404 -16.26 -16.05 -13.69
C THR A 404 -15.81 -15.11 -12.57
N GLY A 405 -14.82 -14.27 -12.85
CA GLY A 405 -14.20 -13.34 -11.90
C GLY A 405 -12.86 -13.83 -11.35
N ASP A 406 -12.48 -15.09 -11.59
CA ASP A 406 -11.17 -15.62 -11.25
C ASP A 406 -10.07 -14.98 -12.12
N PHE A 407 -9.04 -14.45 -11.47
CA PHE A 407 -7.90 -13.83 -12.15
C PHE A 407 -6.60 -14.10 -11.42
N ALA A 408 -5.56 -14.47 -12.16
CA ALA A 408 -4.20 -14.45 -11.64
C ALA A 408 -3.20 -13.96 -12.69
N VAL A 409 -2.11 -13.38 -12.21
CA VAL A 409 -0.87 -13.19 -12.95
C VAL A 409 0.23 -13.85 -12.15
N GLU A 410 1.01 -14.71 -12.79
CA GLU A 410 2.19 -15.30 -12.18
C GLU A 410 3.44 -14.90 -12.95
N ALA A 411 4.58 -14.95 -12.27
CA ALA A 411 5.87 -14.63 -12.84
C ALA A 411 6.94 -15.58 -12.32
N GLU A 412 7.85 -15.94 -13.22
CA GLU A 412 9.07 -16.69 -12.95
C GLU A 412 10.28 -15.92 -13.52
N LEU A 413 11.38 -15.92 -12.78
CA LEU A 413 12.65 -15.34 -13.18
C LEU A 413 13.60 -16.46 -13.64
N ASP A 414 13.91 -16.48 -14.93
CA ASP A 414 14.94 -17.37 -15.44
C ASP A 414 16.36 -16.91 -15.03
N ARG A 415 17.37 -17.76 -15.30
CA ARG A 415 18.79 -17.43 -15.02
C ARG A 415 19.32 -16.21 -15.79
N SER A 416 18.60 -15.75 -16.81
CA SER A 416 18.93 -14.54 -17.59
C SER A 416 18.19 -13.30 -17.08
N PHE A 417 17.41 -13.40 -15.99
CA PHE A 417 16.48 -12.36 -15.51
C PHE A 417 15.48 -11.92 -16.57
N PHE A 418 15.14 -12.82 -17.50
CA PHE A 418 14.06 -12.59 -18.44
C PHE A 418 12.74 -13.01 -17.75
N PRO A 419 11.80 -12.10 -17.51
CA PRO A 419 10.55 -12.46 -16.86
C PRO A 419 9.73 -13.35 -17.80
N ALA A 420 9.50 -14.58 -17.38
CA ALA A 420 8.42 -15.42 -17.88
C ALA A 420 7.21 -15.25 -16.97
N GLY A 421 6.05 -15.69 -17.45
CA GLY A 421 4.81 -15.51 -16.73
C GLY A 421 3.58 -15.65 -17.62
N ALA A 422 2.43 -15.71 -16.97
CA ALA A 422 1.14 -15.88 -17.59
C ALA A 422 0.03 -15.10 -16.88
N VAL A 423 -1.03 -14.84 -17.64
CA VAL A 423 -2.31 -14.37 -17.15
C VAL A 423 -3.30 -15.53 -17.19
N ILE A 424 -4.02 -15.75 -16.10
CA ILE A 424 -5.03 -16.80 -15.93
C ILE A 424 -6.37 -16.12 -15.68
N LEU A 425 -7.40 -16.51 -16.43
CA LEU A 425 -8.74 -15.94 -16.39
C LEU A 425 -9.79 -17.06 -16.33
N GLY A 426 -10.69 -17.01 -15.35
CA GLY A 426 -11.82 -17.94 -15.30
C GLY A 426 -12.91 -17.57 -16.29
N THR A 427 -13.48 -18.59 -16.93
CA THR A 427 -14.52 -18.44 -17.95
C THR A 427 -15.48 -19.62 -18.02
N ASP A 428 -16.73 -19.35 -18.37
CA ASP A 428 -17.73 -20.37 -18.69
C ASP A 428 -17.87 -20.64 -20.20
N ASP A 429 -17.22 -19.85 -21.07
CA ASP A 429 -17.26 -20.01 -22.53
C ASP A 429 -15.85 -20.07 -23.11
N ALA A 430 -15.40 -21.31 -23.34
CA ALA A 430 -14.06 -21.56 -23.86
C ALA A 430 -13.85 -21.04 -25.29
N ASN A 431 -14.90 -20.96 -26.12
CA ASN A 431 -14.77 -20.49 -27.49
C ASN A 431 -14.61 -18.98 -27.54
N ARG A 432 -15.39 -18.24 -26.74
CA ARG A 432 -15.22 -16.80 -26.60
C ARG A 432 -13.87 -16.44 -26.01
N MET A 433 -13.39 -17.20 -25.03
CA MET A 433 -12.07 -16.94 -24.43
C MET A 433 -10.93 -17.11 -25.45
N ARG A 434 -10.99 -18.14 -26.31
CA ARG A 434 -10.01 -18.31 -27.40
C ARG A 434 -10.05 -17.15 -28.40
N SER A 435 -11.25 -16.70 -28.77
CA SER A 435 -11.44 -15.53 -29.64
C SER A 435 -10.88 -14.26 -29.01
N PHE A 436 -11.12 -14.06 -27.71
CA PHE A 436 -10.60 -12.92 -26.94
C PHE A 436 -9.06 -12.89 -26.92
N PHE A 437 -8.40 -14.00 -26.60
CA PHE A 437 -6.94 -14.07 -26.64
C PHE A 437 -6.37 -13.87 -28.05
N THR A 438 -7.04 -14.41 -29.07
CA THR A 438 -6.66 -14.18 -30.47
C THR A 438 -6.76 -12.69 -30.82
N GLY A 439 -7.81 -12.00 -30.37
CA GLY A 439 -8.00 -10.57 -30.54
C GLY A 439 -6.90 -9.74 -29.87
N ILE A 440 -6.59 -10.02 -28.60
CA ILE A 440 -5.51 -9.36 -27.85
C ILE A 440 -4.17 -9.49 -28.57
N LEU A 441 -3.80 -10.71 -28.96
CA LEU A 441 -2.51 -10.96 -29.63
C LEU A 441 -2.47 -10.34 -31.03
N GLY A 442 -3.59 -10.31 -31.76
CA GLY A 442 -3.70 -9.66 -33.05
C GLY A 442 -3.42 -8.15 -32.98
N MET A 443 -3.94 -7.45 -31.96
CA MET A 443 -3.63 -6.03 -31.76
C MET A 443 -2.22 -5.79 -31.25
N ALA A 444 -1.73 -6.64 -30.34
CA ALA A 444 -0.36 -6.54 -29.83
C ALA A 444 0.66 -6.63 -30.97
N GLY A 445 0.37 -7.41 -32.01
CA GLY A 445 1.18 -7.48 -33.21
C GLY A 445 1.00 -6.33 -34.21
N GLN A 446 0.04 -5.41 -34.04
CA GLN A 446 -0.25 -4.33 -35.01
C GLN A 446 -0.35 -4.81 -36.48
N GLY A 447 -0.87 -6.03 -36.71
CA GLY A 447 -0.90 -6.65 -38.03
C GLY A 447 0.40 -7.35 -38.48
N GLN A 448 1.45 -7.32 -37.67
CA GLN A 448 2.72 -8.06 -37.83
C GLN A 448 2.78 -9.37 -37.02
N ALA A 449 1.64 -9.80 -36.46
CA ALA A 449 1.52 -11.14 -35.90
C ALA A 449 1.67 -12.17 -37.02
N GLY A 450 2.61 -13.11 -36.84
CA GLY A 450 2.78 -14.20 -37.78
C GLY A 450 1.64 -15.21 -37.70
N ARG A 451 1.68 -16.22 -38.58
CA ARG A 451 0.64 -17.26 -38.59
C ARG A 451 0.63 -18.01 -37.25
N PRO A 452 -0.53 -18.17 -36.60
CA PRO A 452 -0.63 -18.94 -35.38
C PRO A 452 -0.25 -20.40 -35.64
N ALA A 453 0.56 -20.96 -34.76
CA ALA A 453 0.91 -22.37 -34.75
C ALA A 453 0.14 -23.06 -33.63
N THR A 454 -0.42 -24.24 -33.91
CA THR A 454 -1.15 -25.01 -32.91
C THR A 454 -0.39 -26.28 -32.59
N THR A 455 -0.27 -26.60 -31.31
CA THR A 455 0.29 -27.86 -30.82
C THR A 455 -0.64 -28.46 -29.78
N THR A 456 -0.59 -29.78 -29.60
CA THR A 456 -1.34 -30.45 -28.52
C THR A 456 -0.37 -30.89 -27.45
N TYR A 457 -0.67 -30.54 -26.20
CA TYR A 457 0.09 -30.97 -25.03
C TYR A 457 -0.85 -31.57 -24.00
N ARG A 458 -0.64 -32.85 -23.65
CA ARG A 458 -1.49 -33.60 -22.70
C ARG A 458 -3.00 -33.48 -23.01
N GLY A 459 -3.37 -33.51 -24.29
CA GLY A 459 -4.76 -33.36 -24.74
C GLY A 459 -5.32 -31.93 -24.71
N VAL A 460 -4.49 -30.93 -24.42
CA VAL A 460 -4.83 -29.50 -24.42
C VAL A 460 -4.26 -28.86 -25.68
N THR A 461 -5.10 -28.12 -26.40
CA THR A 461 -4.68 -27.36 -27.59
C THR A 461 -4.02 -26.06 -27.16
N ILE A 462 -2.75 -25.90 -27.53
CA ILE A 462 -1.95 -24.69 -27.33
C ILE A 462 -1.86 -23.95 -28.66
N THR A 463 -2.24 -22.68 -28.67
CA THR A 463 -2.08 -21.78 -29.82
C THR A 463 -0.98 -20.78 -29.52
N SER A 464 0.09 -20.78 -30.31
CA SER A 464 1.23 -19.87 -30.20
C SER A 464 1.20 -18.87 -31.35
N MET A 465 1.42 -17.59 -31.05
CA MET A 465 1.42 -16.54 -32.05
C MET A 465 2.77 -15.80 -32.02
N PRO A 466 3.63 -15.97 -33.04
CA PRO A 466 4.86 -15.20 -33.14
C PRO A 466 4.52 -13.74 -33.42
N ILE A 467 5.12 -12.81 -32.67
CA ILE A 467 4.90 -11.38 -32.88
C ILE A 467 6.26 -10.73 -33.14
N SER A 468 6.39 -10.08 -34.30
CA SER A 468 7.61 -9.38 -34.69
C SER A 468 7.81 -8.13 -33.83
N GLY A 469 9.03 -7.90 -33.33
CA GLY A 469 9.40 -6.65 -32.66
C GLY A 469 9.20 -6.59 -31.13
N ILE A 470 8.62 -7.62 -30.50
CA ILE A 470 8.55 -7.73 -29.03
C ILE A 470 9.62 -8.69 -28.49
N GLY A 471 10.75 -8.12 -28.07
CA GLY A 471 11.85 -8.85 -27.43
C GLY A 471 12.72 -9.69 -28.38
N PRO A 472 13.74 -10.38 -27.85
CA PRO A 472 14.49 -11.36 -28.63
C PRO A 472 13.50 -12.44 -29.11
N GLN A 473 13.38 -12.63 -30.44
CA GLN A 473 12.37 -13.52 -31.04
C GLN A 473 12.43 -14.96 -30.51
N ASP A 474 13.58 -15.37 -29.96
CA ASP A 474 13.79 -16.73 -29.42
C ASP A 474 13.26 -16.90 -27.98
N LYS A 475 12.85 -15.82 -27.30
CA LYS A 475 12.45 -15.85 -25.87
C LYS A 475 11.00 -15.49 -25.59
N VAL A 476 10.31 -14.83 -26.53
CA VAL A 476 8.91 -14.40 -26.38
C VAL A 476 8.09 -15.00 -27.50
N LEU A 477 7.24 -15.98 -27.17
CA LEU A 477 6.32 -16.63 -28.10
C LEU A 477 4.95 -16.77 -27.43
N PRO A 478 4.16 -15.68 -27.37
CA PRO A 478 2.91 -15.66 -26.65
C PRO A 478 2.02 -16.82 -27.06
N SER A 479 1.54 -17.56 -26.06
CA SER A 479 0.83 -18.81 -26.26
C SER A 479 -0.37 -18.85 -25.34
N PHE A 480 -1.51 -19.31 -25.84
CA PHE A 480 -2.70 -19.47 -25.01
C PHE A 480 -3.33 -20.85 -25.14
N ALA A 481 -4.05 -21.24 -24.09
CA ALA A 481 -4.92 -22.40 -24.07
C ALA A 481 -6.16 -22.10 -23.22
N VAL A 482 -7.22 -22.89 -23.44
CA VAL A 482 -8.42 -22.85 -22.60
C VAL A 482 -8.79 -24.28 -22.23
N LEU A 483 -8.85 -24.57 -20.94
CA LEU A 483 -9.09 -25.88 -20.34
C LEU A 483 -9.77 -25.74 -18.98
N ASP A 484 -10.67 -26.67 -18.64
CA ASP A 484 -11.37 -26.77 -17.35
C ASP A 484 -11.88 -25.45 -16.75
N GLY A 485 -12.47 -24.59 -17.60
CA GLY A 485 -13.02 -23.29 -17.18
C GLY A 485 -11.99 -22.18 -16.97
N MET A 486 -10.72 -22.39 -17.35
CA MET A 486 -9.68 -21.36 -17.29
C MET A 486 -9.08 -21.11 -18.67
N GLY A 487 -8.96 -19.84 -19.04
CA GLY A 487 -8.11 -19.35 -20.11
C GLY A 487 -6.75 -18.94 -19.57
N VAL A 488 -5.69 -19.43 -20.18
CA VAL A 488 -4.31 -19.09 -19.82
C VAL A 488 -3.64 -18.45 -21.02
N LEU A 489 -3.07 -17.25 -20.84
CA LEU A 489 -2.24 -16.55 -21.81
C LEU A 489 -0.84 -16.39 -21.24
N ALA A 490 0.12 -17.15 -21.76
CA ALA A 490 1.49 -17.20 -21.29
C ALA A 490 2.46 -16.51 -22.26
N SER A 491 3.57 -16.03 -21.72
CA SER A 491 4.66 -15.41 -22.49
C SER A 491 5.35 -16.36 -23.47
N ASN A 492 5.37 -17.66 -23.18
CA ASN A 492 5.96 -18.69 -24.03
C ASN A 492 5.26 -20.07 -23.84
N PRO A 493 5.48 -21.05 -24.74
CA PRO A 493 4.85 -22.37 -24.63
C PRO A 493 5.32 -23.19 -23.42
N ALA A 494 6.53 -22.96 -22.90
CA ALA A 494 7.03 -23.70 -21.75
C ALA A 494 6.27 -23.31 -20.47
N GLU A 495 6.02 -22.02 -20.28
CA GLU A 495 5.21 -21.47 -19.19
C GLU A 495 3.77 -22.03 -19.22
N LEU A 496 3.15 -22.01 -20.40
CA LEU A 496 1.80 -22.56 -20.57
C LEU A 496 1.74 -24.06 -20.22
N LYS A 497 2.78 -24.82 -20.57
CA LYS A 497 2.89 -26.25 -20.21
C LYS A 497 3.05 -26.44 -18.70
N ALA A 498 3.86 -25.60 -18.04
CA ALA A 498 4.05 -25.64 -16.59
C ALA A 498 2.72 -25.43 -15.84
N ILE A 499 1.87 -24.50 -16.31
CA ILE A 499 0.52 -24.27 -15.76
C ILE A 499 -0.40 -25.47 -16.00
N ILE A 500 -0.38 -26.05 -17.20
CA ILE A 500 -1.16 -27.27 -17.52
C ILE A 500 -0.73 -28.43 -16.61
N ASP A 501 0.58 -28.61 -16.40
CA ASP A 501 1.12 -29.66 -15.55
C ASP A 501 0.77 -29.41 -14.07
N ALA A 502 0.91 -28.18 -13.58
CA ALA A 502 0.54 -27.79 -12.22
C ALA A 502 -0.91 -28.15 -11.89
N HIS A 503 -1.84 -27.85 -12.82
CA HIS A 503 -3.26 -28.17 -12.68
C HIS A 503 -3.52 -29.68 -12.79
N LYS A 504 -2.99 -30.36 -13.82
CA LYS A 504 -3.27 -31.78 -14.06
C LYS A 504 -2.64 -32.71 -13.01
N ASP A 505 -1.43 -32.38 -12.56
CA ASP A 505 -0.67 -33.20 -11.61
C ASP A 505 -0.92 -32.78 -10.16
N ARG A 506 -1.72 -31.72 -9.94
CA ARG A 506 -2.03 -31.14 -8.62
C ARG A 506 -0.76 -30.70 -7.87
N THR A 507 0.20 -30.15 -8.61
CA THR A 507 1.50 -29.65 -8.14
C THR A 507 1.56 -28.11 -8.14
N ALA A 508 0.39 -27.47 -8.07
CA ALA A 508 0.26 -26.02 -7.91
C ALA A 508 0.99 -25.51 -6.66
N ILE A 509 1.16 -24.19 -6.59
CA ILE A 509 1.90 -23.47 -5.54
C ILE A 509 1.35 -23.74 -4.13
N THR A 510 0.10 -24.17 -3.99
CA THR A 510 -0.49 -24.62 -2.72
C THR A 510 0.23 -25.81 -2.08
N ARG A 511 1.06 -26.55 -2.85
CA ARG A 511 1.93 -27.63 -2.38
C ARG A 511 3.33 -27.16 -1.99
N ASP A 512 3.73 -25.96 -2.38
CA ASP A 512 5.01 -25.39 -2.00
C ASP A 512 5.01 -25.07 -0.49
N THR A 513 6.06 -25.49 0.21
CA THR A 513 6.12 -25.35 1.68
C THR A 513 6.28 -23.91 2.14
N THR A 514 6.98 -23.09 1.35
CA THR A 514 7.20 -21.67 1.64
C THR A 514 5.88 -20.92 1.50
N TYR A 515 5.16 -21.16 0.40
CA TYR A 515 3.82 -20.63 0.18
C TYR A 515 2.83 -21.12 1.24
N ALA A 516 2.80 -22.42 1.57
CA ALA A 516 1.89 -22.96 2.58
C ALA A 516 2.11 -22.34 3.97
N THR A 517 3.37 -22.07 4.32
CA THR A 517 3.72 -21.35 5.56
C THR A 517 3.21 -19.90 5.51
N ALA A 518 3.46 -19.19 4.41
CA ALA A 518 3.00 -17.82 4.21
C ALA A 518 1.47 -17.73 4.25
N ALA A 519 0.77 -18.60 3.53
CA ALA A 519 -0.69 -18.68 3.48
C ALA A 519 -1.30 -19.05 4.85
N GLY A 520 -0.63 -19.90 5.64
CA GLY A 520 -1.05 -20.23 7.00
C GLY A 520 -0.96 -19.05 7.99
N ALA A 521 -0.18 -18.02 7.66
CA ALA A 521 -0.10 -16.77 8.43
C ALA A 521 -1.05 -15.67 7.91
N SER A 522 -1.60 -15.83 6.71
CA SER A 522 -2.48 -14.88 6.02
C SER A 522 -3.95 -14.93 6.50
N LEU A 523 -4.82 -14.18 5.82
CA LEU A 523 -6.28 -14.31 5.97
C LEU A 523 -6.76 -15.68 5.47
N ALA A 524 -7.78 -16.25 6.11
CA ALA A 524 -8.22 -17.63 5.85
C ALA A 524 -8.91 -17.83 4.48
N SER A 525 -9.60 -16.81 3.98
CA SER A 525 -10.33 -16.88 2.71
C SER A 525 -10.25 -15.53 1.99
N PRO A 526 -9.07 -15.17 1.49
CA PRO A 526 -8.85 -13.84 0.95
C PRO A 526 -9.45 -13.70 -0.46
N ALA A 527 -9.99 -12.51 -0.73
CA ALA A 527 -10.44 -12.09 -2.04
C ALA A 527 -9.28 -11.79 -2.99
N SER A 528 -8.12 -11.38 -2.44
CA SER A 528 -6.89 -11.22 -3.20
C SER A 528 -5.66 -11.69 -2.45
N VAL A 529 -4.68 -12.20 -3.20
CA VAL A 529 -3.39 -12.68 -2.69
C VAL A 529 -2.29 -12.17 -3.60
N PHE A 530 -1.35 -11.43 -3.05
CA PHE A 530 -0.06 -11.13 -3.68
C PHE A 530 1.02 -11.91 -2.93
N TYR A 531 1.83 -12.68 -3.63
CA TYR A 531 2.88 -13.51 -3.05
C TYR A 531 4.19 -13.32 -3.79
N VAL A 532 5.29 -13.35 -3.04
CA VAL A 532 6.65 -13.30 -3.56
C VAL A 532 7.53 -14.24 -2.73
N ASP A 533 8.22 -15.17 -3.40
CA ASP A 533 9.27 -16.00 -2.82
C ASP A 533 10.59 -15.22 -2.80
N LEU A 534 10.86 -14.60 -1.66
CA LEU A 534 12.05 -13.78 -1.47
C LEU A 534 13.32 -14.63 -1.47
N ALA A 535 13.26 -15.88 -1.00
CA ALA A 535 14.41 -16.77 -1.00
C ALA A 535 14.85 -17.13 -2.44
N LYS A 536 13.89 -17.46 -3.31
CA LYS A 536 14.17 -17.69 -4.74
C LYS A 536 14.73 -16.43 -5.41
N ILE A 537 14.15 -15.25 -5.15
CA ILE A 537 14.65 -13.97 -5.72
C ILE A 537 16.06 -13.66 -5.22
N VAL A 538 16.35 -13.78 -3.92
CA VAL A 538 17.67 -13.53 -3.37
C VAL A 538 18.68 -14.50 -3.97
N LYS A 539 18.33 -15.79 -4.08
CA LYS A 539 19.18 -16.81 -4.72
C LYS A 539 19.41 -16.51 -6.20
N ALA A 540 18.38 -16.06 -6.92
CA ALA A 540 18.50 -15.65 -8.32
C ALA A 540 19.51 -14.50 -8.42
N ILE A 541 19.36 -13.43 -7.62
CA ILE A 541 20.29 -12.29 -7.58
C ILE A 541 21.72 -12.75 -7.28
N GLN A 542 21.92 -13.63 -6.29
CA GLN A 542 23.23 -14.19 -5.91
C GLN A 542 23.86 -15.10 -6.97
N SER A 543 23.05 -15.70 -7.85
CA SER A 543 23.53 -16.56 -8.94
C SER A 543 23.63 -15.84 -10.29
N ALA A 544 23.32 -14.53 -10.32
CA ALA A 544 23.28 -13.74 -11.54
C ALA A 544 24.65 -13.68 -12.23
N PRO A 545 24.74 -13.90 -13.55
CA PRO A 545 25.99 -13.77 -14.29
C PRO A 545 26.61 -12.37 -14.17
N ALA A 546 27.94 -12.31 -14.21
CA ALA A 546 28.67 -11.05 -14.34
C ALA A 546 28.24 -10.32 -15.62
N GLY A 547 27.92 -9.02 -15.51
CA GLY A 547 27.39 -8.18 -16.59
C GLY A 547 25.86 -8.09 -16.65
N SER A 548 25.12 -8.81 -15.79
CA SER A 548 23.65 -8.69 -15.71
C SER A 548 23.19 -7.34 -15.14
N VAL A 549 21.99 -6.90 -15.54
CA VAL A 549 21.37 -5.66 -15.05
C VAL A 549 21.16 -5.63 -13.53
N VAL A 550 21.12 -6.80 -12.89
CA VAL A 550 20.97 -6.97 -11.44
C VAL A 550 22.30 -7.13 -10.70
N GLN A 551 23.44 -7.13 -11.38
CA GLN A 551 24.75 -7.25 -10.73
C GLN A 551 25.00 -6.11 -9.72
N GLY A 552 24.47 -4.91 -9.98
CA GLY A 552 24.51 -3.79 -9.02
C GLY A 552 23.70 -4.04 -7.73
N LEU A 553 22.75 -4.98 -7.76
CA LEU A 553 21.99 -5.41 -6.59
C LEU A 553 22.75 -6.45 -5.77
N HIS A 554 23.70 -7.17 -6.36
CA HIS A 554 24.55 -8.14 -5.66
C HIS A 554 25.35 -7.50 -4.51
N LEU A 555 25.79 -6.25 -4.70
CA LEU A 555 26.51 -5.46 -3.70
C LEU A 555 25.62 -4.91 -2.57
N LYS A 556 24.29 -5.00 -2.73
CA LYS A 556 23.27 -4.57 -1.74
C LYS A 556 22.38 -5.70 -1.25
N ALA A 557 22.48 -6.89 -1.86
CA ALA A 557 21.88 -8.13 -1.38
C ALA A 557 22.68 -8.60 -0.16
N ASP A 558 22.53 -7.81 0.90
CA ASP A 558 23.23 -7.91 2.17
C ASP A 558 22.90 -9.23 2.85
N LYS A 559 23.75 -9.68 3.79
CA LYS A 559 23.45 -10.80 4.69
C LYS A 559 22.09 -10.63 5.37
N ASN A 560 21.64 -9.38 5.52
CA ASN A 560 20.35 -9.01 6.08
C ASN A 560 19.12 -9.40 5.22
N LEU A 561 19.27 -9.80 3.96
CA LEU A 561 18.16 -10.35 3.16
C LEU A 561 18.08 -11.88 3.21
N THR A 562 19.15 -12.55 3.63
CA THR A 562 19.22 -14.02 3.66
C THR A 562 18.14 -14.68 4.54
N PRO A 563 17.75 -14.10 5.70
CA PRO A 563 16.68 -14.65 6.52
C PRO A 563 15.28 -14.53 5.93
N LEU A 564 15.08 -13.69 4.90
CA LEU A 564 13.75 -13.46 4.34
C LEU A 564 13.37 -14.62 3.40
N ARG A 565 12.22 -15.23 3.65
CA ARG A 565 11.73 -16.37 2.85
C ARG A 565 10.63 -16.00 1.88
N ALA A 566 9.59 -15.32 2.37
CA ALA A 566 8.47 -14.93 1.55
C ALA A 566 7.84 -13.64 2.04
N PHE A 567 7.19 -12.95 1.12
CA PHE A 567 6.25 -11.89 1.41
C PHE A 567 4.89 -12.29 0.85
N ILE A 568 3.84 -12.14 1.66
CA ILE A 568 2.47 -12.34 1.23
C ILE A 568 1.60 -11.18 1.73
N LEU A 569 0.79 -10.65 0.84
CA LEU A 569 -0.26 -9.67 1.12
C LEU A 569 -1.59 -10.30 0.75
N THR A 570 -2.50 -10.38 1.71
CA THR A 570 -3.86 -10.86 1.48
C THR A 570 -4.87 -9.79 1.86
N SER A 571 -5.91 -9.64 1.06
CA SER A 571 -7.01 -8.74 1.38
C SER A 571 -8.35 -9.45 1.36
N ASP A 572 -9.26 -8.98 2.20
CA ASP A 572 -10.66 -9.37 2.21
C ASP A 572 -11.54 -8.16 2.50
N SER A 573 -12.80 -8.22 2.08
CA SER A 573 -13.75 -7.13 2.30
C SER A 573 -15.14 -7.65 2.65
N SER A 574 -15.88 -6.78 3.32
CA SER A 574 -17.19 -7.05 3.92
C SER A 574 -18.04 -5.79 3.86
N ALA A 575 -19.34 -5.90 4.16
CA ALA A 575 -20.26 -4.77 4.09
C ALA A 575 -19.79 -3.54 4.90
N ASP A 576 -19.10 -3.76 6.02
CA ASP A 576 -18.67 -2.72 6.97
C ASP A 576 -17.18 -2.36 6.87
N GLY A 577 -16.49 -2.79 5.80
CA GLY A 577 -15.12 -2.38 5.51
C GLY A 577 -14.22 -3.48 4.94
N MET A 578 -12.92 -3.25 5.04
CA MET A 578 -11.87 -4.11 4.47
C MET A 578 -10.76 -4.39 5.47
N VAL A 579 -10.09 -5.54 5.29
CA VAL A 579 -8.91 -5.94 6.05
C VAL A 579 -7.84 -6.39 5.07
N GLU A 580 -6.62 -5.90 5.27
CA GLU A 580 -5.42 -6.34 4.58
C GLU A 580 -4.42 -6.89 5.60
N ARG A 581 -3.76 -7.98 5.25
CA ARG A 581 -2.70 -8.57 6.06
C ARG A 581 -1.44 -8.72 5.24
N PHE A 582 -0.38 -8.10 5.73
CA PHE A 582 0.98 -8.21 5.23
C PHE A 582 1.74 -9.18 6.12
N VAL A 583 2.39 -10.17 5.53
CA VAL A 583 3.23 -11.12 6.26
C VAL A 583 4.60 -11.18 5.60
N VAL A 584 5.64 -11.08 6.40
CA VAL A 584 7.02 -11.37 6.01
C VAL A 584 7.45 -12.62 6.78
N ILE A 585 7.74 -13.69 6.05
CA ILE A 585 8.27 -14.94 6.62
C ILE A 585 9.78 -14.83 6.78
N ILE A 586 10.27 -15.18 7.96
CA ILE A 586 11.66 -15.04 8.37
C ILE A 586 12.15 -16.40 8.91
N GLU A 587 13.20 -16.94 8.31
CA GLU A 587 13.82 -18.21 8.71
C GLU A 587 15.34 -18.23 8.52
#